data_AF-A0A7W0XHN5-F1
#
_entry.id   AF-A0A7W0XHN5-F1
#
_cell.length_a   1.000
_cell.length_b   1.000
_cell.length_c   1.000
_cell.angle_alpha   90.00
_cell.angle_beta   90.00
_cell.angle_gamma   90.00
#
_symmetry.space_group_name_H-M   'P 1'
#
loop_
_entity.id
_entity.type
_entity.pdbx_description
1 polymer ?
#
loop_
_entity_poly.entity_id
_entity_poly.type
_entity_poly.pdbx_seq_one_letter_code
_entity_poly.pdbx_strand_id
1 'polypeptide(L)'
;MKKLTVYSLAMLFIMASVVPVPALGRVLRLPLDEGAHRLITPLGDIAFEVVGQVSNLSPTVSKQYGYLSLINGLSAGQIFTTADPTLQNETSALFTFFTDAITERVISDGRLRVVNRTGTTTIYFDDFPDGTFANRDSFADGIPILTMNYRQQVILDTGDGTFTVVNLLTVTSRQSFELGGERFRLGKVRDQFRQFYSGAPPTGTPALSGVFAGYAVVIEPADREKHEQ
;
A
#
# COMPACT_ATOMS: atom_id res chain seq x y z
N MET A 1 79.20 -32.53 -17.03
CA MET A 1 78.69 -33.04 -15.72
C MET A 1 78.21 -31.86 -14.88
N LYS A 2 76.91 -31.63 -14.79
CA LYS A 2 76.30 -30.71 -13.81
C LYS A 2 75.12 -31.43 -13.17
N LYS A 3 75.12 -31.45 -11.84
CA LYS A 3 74.28 -32.25 -10.96
C LYS A 3 72.83 -31.76 -10.96
N LEU A 4 71.93 -32.73 -10.93
CA LEU A 4 70.52 -32.62 -10.59
C LEU A 4 70.38 -32.24 -9.10
N THR A 5 69.51 -31.30 -8.77
CA THR A 5 69.03 -31.12 -7.39
C THR A 5 67.53 -30.90 -7.43
N VAL A 6 66.83 -31.85 -6.82
CA VAL A 6 65.38 -31.92 -6.63
C VAL A 6 65.05 -31.15 -5.36
N TYR A 7 64.04 -30.28 -5.39
CA TYR A 7 63.41 -29.73 -4.19
C TYR A 7 61.93 -30.15 -4.14
N SER A 8 61.57 -30.80 -3.03
CA SER A 8 60.23 -31.28 -2.69
C SER A 8 59.31 -30.18 -2.20
N LEU A 9 58.09 -30.20 -2.74
CA LEU A 9 56.78 -30.16 -2.08
C LEU A 9 56.65 -29.48 -0.69
N ALA A 10 55.90 -28.38 -0.64
CA ALA A 10 55.12 -27.97 0.53
C ALA A 10 53.67 -27.76 0.07
N MET A 11 52.81 -28.75 0.39
CA MET A 11 51.39 -28.77 0.08
C MET A 11 50.65 -28.09 1.23
N LEU A 12 50.02 -26.95 0.95
CA LEU A 12 49.24 -26.16 1.90
C LEU A 12 47.89 -26.84 2.17
N PHE A 13 47.67 -27.33 3.39
CA PHE A 13 46.37 -27.80 3.86
C PHE A 13 45.49 -26.60 4.23
N ILE A 14 44.48 -26.30 3.41
CA ILE A 14 43.38 -25.41 3.80
C ILE A 14 42.30 -26.28 4.45
N MET A 15 42.22 -26.22 5.79
CA MET A 15 41.08 -26.75 6.54
C MET A 15 39.88 -25.82 6.30
N ALA A 16 38.92 -26.26 5.47
CA ALA A 16 37.62 -25.60 5.38
C ALA A 16 36.76 -26.03 6.57
N SER A 17 36.53 -25.12 7.51
CA SER A 17 35.54 -25.28 8.58
C SER A 17 34.13 -25.25 7.97
N VAL A 18 33.42 -26.37 8.11
CA VAL A 18 31.98 -26.43 7.78
C VAL A 18 31.24 -25.69 8.89
N VAL A 19 30.79 -24.47 8.61
CA VAL A 19 29.83 -23.77 9.46
C VAL A 19 28.46 -24.40 9.19
N PRO A 20 27.76 -24.96 10.20
CA PRO A 20 26.40 -25.45 9.99
C PRO A 20 25.48 -24.27 9.68
N VAL A 21 24.90 -24.29 8.48
CA VAL A 21 23.80 -23.40 8.11
C VAL A 21 22.60 -23.78 8.97
N PRO A 22 22.02 -22.87 9.79
CA PRO A 22 20.80 -23.17 10.50
C PRO A 22 19.71 -23.47 9.47
N ALA A 23 19.04 -24.61 9.65
CA ALA A 23 17.91 -25.01 8.84
C ALA A 23 16.94 -23.83 8.73
N LEU A 24 16.71 -23.32 7.51
CA LEU A 24 15.63 -22.39 7.25
C LEU A 24 14.36 -23.04 7.80
N GLY A 25 13.79 -22.40 8.82
CA GLY A 25 12.46 -22.71 9.30
C GLY A 25 11.55 -22.76 8.08
N ARG A 26 10.99 -23.93 7.84
CA ARG A 26 10.01 -24.17 6.79
C ARG A 26 8.85 -23.23 7.12
N VAL A 27 8.76 -22.09 6.41
CA VAL A 27 7.58 -21.24 6.46
C VAL A 27 6.44 -22.11 5.98
N LEU A 28 5.65 -22.62 6.93
CA LEU A 28 4.43 -23.33 6.62
C LEU A 28 3.51 -22.28 6.01
N ARG A 29 3.46 -22.22 4.68
CA ARG A 29 2.38 -21.55 3.95
C ARG A 29 1.10 -22.30 4.31
N LEU A 30 0.47 -21.93 5.43
CA LEU A 30 -0.93 -22.22 5.66
C LEU A 30 -1.71 -21.62 4.48
N PRO A 31 -2.76 -22.29 3.97
CA PRO A 31 -3.56 -21.73 2.89
C PRO A 31 -4.02 -20.33 3.28
N LEU A 32 -3.74 -19.34 2.43
CA LEU A 32 -3.70 -17.90 2.74
C LEU A 32 -4.95 -17.31 3.41
N ASP A 33 -6.06 -18.06 3.48
CA ASP A 33 -7.40 -17.56 3.83
C ASP A 33 -8.34 -18.58 4.49
N GLU A 34 -7.90 -19.79 4.78
CA GLU A 34 -8.82 -20.81 5.32
C GLU A 34 -9.29 -20.38 6.72
N GLY A 35 -10.60 -20.22 6.89
CA GLY A 35 -11.23 -19.73 8.12
C GLY A 35 -11.27 -18.21 8.32
N ALA A 36 -10.74 -17.39 7.41
CA ALA A 36 -10.75 -15.94 7.56
C ALA A 36 -12.14 -15.33 7.26
N HIS A 37 -12.69 -14.57 8.21
CA HIS A 37 -13.89 -13.76 8.06
C HIS A 37 -13.66 -12.70 6.99
N ARG A 38 -14.41 -12.79 5.89
CA ARG A 38 -14.35 -11.76 4.85
C ARG A 38 -15.17 -10.56 5.30
N LEU A 39 -14.54 -9.39 5.30
CA LEU A 39 -15.26 -8.12 5.39
C LEU A 39 -15.98 -7.90 4.05
N ILE A 40 -17.31 -8.00 4.07
CA ILE A 40 -18.17 -7.85 2.89
C ILE A 40 -18.83 -6.49 2.96
N THR A 41 -18.50 -5.64 2.00
CA THR A 41 -19.16 -4.36 1.78
C THR A 41 -20.15 -4.49 0.62
N PRO A 42 -21.41 -4.06 0.76
CA PRO A 42 -22.37 -4.04 -0.34
C PRO A 42 -21.90 -3.21 -1.54
N LEU A 43 -22.43 -3.50 -2.72
CA LEU A 43 -22.20 -2.68 -3.91
C LEU A 43 -22.73 -1.26 -3.68
N GLY A 44 -21.94 -0.24 -4.03
CA GLY A 44 -22.27 1.17 -3.84
C GLY A 44 -21.95 1.72 -2.45
N ASP A 45 -21.71 0.86 -1.45
CA ASP A 45 -21.35 1.29 -0.10
C ASP A 45 -19.86 1.64 0.00
N ILE A 46 -19.55 2.49 0.98
CA ILE A 46 -18.16 2.82 1.34
C ILE A 46 -17.51 1.57 1.93
N ALA A 47 -16.41 1.13 1.32
CA ALA A 47 -15.58 0.04 1.80
C ALA A 47 -14.54 0.53 2.81
N PHE A 48 -13.91 1.66 2.52
CA PHE A 48 -12.94 2.29 3.42
C PHE A 48 -12.81 3.79 3.15
N GLU A 49 -12.37 4.53 4.18
CA GLU A 49 -12.00 5.95 4.09
C GLU A 49 -10.49 6.12 4.30
N VAL A 50 -9.91 7.14 3.68
CA VAL A 50 -8.47 7.42 3.72
C VAL A 50 -8.20 8.84 4.19
N VAL A 51 -7.12 8.99 4.95
CA VAL A 51 -6.47 10.26 5.24
C VAL A 51 -5.00 10.12 4.87
N GLY A 52 -4.46 11.06 4.09
CA GLY A 52 -3.10 10.90 3.60
C GLY A 52 -2.44 12.14 3.03
N GLN A 53 -1.21 11.92 2.60
CA GLN A 53 -0.40 12.88 1.88
C GLN A 53 0.09 12.31 0.56
N VAL A 54 0.35 13.21 -0.37
CA VAL A 54 1.02 12.91 -1.63
C VAL A 54 2.38 13.61 -1.64
N SER A 55 3.40 12.95 -2.17
CA SER A 55 4.69 13.55 -2.51
C SER A 55 5.02 13.25 -3.97
N ASN A 56 5.20 14.29 -4.77
CA ASN A 56 5.61 14.22 -6.18
C ASN A 56 7.11 14.47 -6.26
N LEU A 57 7.91 13.42 -6.08
CA LEU A 57 9.37 13.50 -6.08
C LEU A 57 9.95 13.93 -7.43
N SER A 58 9.20 13.69 -8.50
CA SER A 58 9.53 14.12 -9.85
C SER A 58 8.24 14.34 -10.64
N PRO A 59 8.30 14.92 -11.85
CA PRO A 59 7.14 15.02 -12.73
C PRO A 59 6.52 13.66 -13.11
N THR A 60 7.33 12.60 -13.06
CA THR A 60 6.95 11.25 -13.51
C THR A 60 6.57 10.31 -12.37
N VAL A 61 6.88 10.64 -11.12
CA VAL A 61 6.67 9.75 -9.96
C VAL A 61 5.87 10.47 -8.88
N SER A 62 4.82 9.80 -8.42
CA SER A 62 3.99 10.21 -7.29
C SER A 62 3.96 9.08 -6.26
N LYS A 63 4.17 9.43 -4.99
CA LYS A 63 3.93 8.55 -3.86
C LYS A 63 2.74 9.08 -3.07
N GLN A 64 1.79 8.23 -2.69
CA GLN A 64 0.68 8.61 -1.81
C GLN A 64 0.66 7.66 -0.63
N TYR A 65 0.48 8.18 0.56
CA TYR A 65 0.64 7.42 1.79
C TYR A 65 -0.22 8.00 2.90
N GLY A 66 -0.63 7.16 3.85
CA GLY A 66 -1.50 7.56 4.93
C GLY A 66 -2.16 6.36 5.61
N TYR A 67 -3.30 6.60 6.23
CA TYR A 67 -4.01 5.59 7.01
C TYR A 67 -5.49 5.52 6.66
N LEU A 68 -6.12 4.41 7.06
CA LEU A 68 -7.56 4.21 6.90
C LEU A 68 -8.29 4.73 8.14
N SER A 69 -9.22 5.67 7.96
CA SER A 69 -10.06 6.19 9.06
C SER A 69 -11.34 5.38 9.27
N LEU A 70 -11.72 4.59 8.27
CA LEU A 70 -12.88 3.71 8.30
C LEU A 70 -12.60 2.47 7.46
N ILE A 71 -13.05 1.31 7.94
CA ILE A 71 -13.15 0.07 7.17
C ILE A 71 -14.53 -0.50 7.47
N ASN A 72 -15.33 -0.71 6.44
CA ASN A 72 -16.68 -1.22 6.59
C ASN A 72 -16.66 -2.62 7.20
N GLY A 73 -17.42 -2.80 8.28
CA GLY A 73 -17.45 -4.04 9.07
C GLY A 73 -16.47 -4.07 10.25
N LEU A 74 -15.64 -3.04 10.43
CA LEU A 74 -14.79 -2.87 11.62
C LEU A 74 -15.23 -1.67 12.45
N SER A 75 -15.06 -1.77 13.77
CA SER A 75 -15.25 -0.67 14.72
C SER A 75 -14.02 0.25 14.80
N ALA A 76 -14.17 1.43 15.40
CA ALA A 76 -13.04 2.35 15.57
C ALA A 76 -11.88 1.74 16.39
N GLY A 77 -12.18 1.01 17.48
CA GLY A 77 -11.15 0.31 18.27
C GLY A 77 -10.53 -0.92 17.58
N GLN A 78 -11.05 -1.28 16.41
CA GLN A 78 -10.50 -2.28 15.51
C GLN A 78 -9.65 -1.66 14.40
N ILE A 79 -9.72 -0.34 14.21
CA ILE A 79 -8.96 0.43 13.20
C ILE A 79 -7.84 1.21 13.87
N PHE A 80 -8.05 1.63 15.13
CA PHE A 80 -7.10 2.38 15.93
C PHE A 80 -6.79 1.64 17.24
N THR A 81 -5.58 1.81 17.75
CA THR A 81 -5.15 1.31 19.07
C THR A 81 -5.85 2.01 20.25
N THR A 82 -6.63 3.05 19.98
CA THR A 82 -7.33 3.86 20.97
C THR A 82 -8.79 4.07 20.59
N ALA A 83 -9.67 4.02 21.59
CA ALA A 83 -11.08 4.36 21.44
C ALA A 83 -11.35 5.87 21.52
N ASP A 84 -10.38 6.68 21.99
CA ASP A 84 -10.52 8.13 22.10
C ASP A 84 -10.41 8.78 20.70
N PRO A 85 -11.49 9.39 20.17
CA PRO A 85 -11.49 9.98 18.83
C PRO A 85 -10.46 11.10 18.66
N THR A 86 -10.07 11.78 19.74
CA THR A 86 -9.09 12.88 19.68
C THR A 86 -7.65 12.38 19.51
N LEU A 87 -7.42 11.09 19.77
CA LEU A 87 -6.13 10.42 19.62
C LEU A 87 -6.05 9.55 18.35
N GLN A 88 -7.12 9.51 17.54
CA GLN A 88 -7.16 8.76 16.27
C GLN A 88 -6.43 9.51 15.17
N ASN A 89 -5.21 9.07 14.88
CA ASN A 89 -4.28 9.66 13.93
C ASN A 89 -3.32 8.59 13.37
N GLU A 90 -2.33 9.00 12.57
CA GLU A 90 -1.37 8.12 11.92
C GLU A 90 -0.58 7.22 12.87
N THR A 91 -0.29 7.67 14.09
CA THR A 91 0.48 6.91 15.10
C THR A 91 -0.36 5.86 15.84
N SER A 92 -1.68 5.88 15.65
CA SER A 92 -2.59 4.94 16.30
C SER A 92 -3.32 4.03 15.31
N ALA A 93 -3.20 4.28 14.01
CA ALA A 93 -3.94 3.57 12.97
C ALA A 93 -3.29 2.22 12.64
N LEU A 94 -4.03 1.13 12.85
CA LEU A 94 -3.60 -0.24 12.55
C LEU A 94 -3.53 -0.55 11.05
N PHE A 95 -4.17 0.29 10.21
CA PHE A 95 -4.23 0.11 8.78
C PHE A 95 -3.68 1.33 8.05
N THR A 96 -2.62 1.11 7.30
CA THR A 96 -1.95 2.12 6.49
C THR A 96 -2.07 1.78 5.01
N PHE A 97 -1.81 2.76 4.14
CA PHE A 97 -1.71 2.52 2.72
C PHE A 97 -0.49 3.23 2.14
N PHE A 98 0.05 2.62 1.09
CA PHE A 98 1.11 3.21 0.28
C PHE A 98 0.82 2.97 -1.20
N THR A 99 1.00 4.01 -2.00
CA THR A 99 0.78 3.99 -3.45
C THR A 99 2.01 4.44 -4.18
N ASP A 100 2.45 3.60 -5.11
CA ASP A 100 3.48 3.88 -6.09
C ASP A 100 2.82 4.18 -7.43
N ALA A 101 2.92 5.44 -7.87
CA ALA A 101 2.27 5.89 -9.10
C ALA A 101 3.27 6.50 -10.10
N ILE A 102 3.05 6.20 -11.38
CA ILE A 102 3.79 6.74 -12.53
C ILE A 102 2.85 7.66 -13.31
N THR A 103 3.31 8.87 -13.64
CA THR A 103 2.60 9.81 -14.51
C THR A 103 2.68 9.35 -15.96
N GLU A 104 1.53 9.06 -16.56
CA GLU A 104 1.41 8.67 -17.96
C GLU A 104 1.10 9.86 -18.86
N ARG A 105 0.30 10.80 -18.35
CA ARG A 105 -0.18 11.94 -19.14
C ARG A 105 -0.45 13.14 -18.26
N VAL A 106 -0.13 14.31 -18.81
CA VAL A 106 -0.52 15.61 -18.28
C VAL A 106 -1.25 16.37 -19.38
N ILE A 107 -2.44 16.88 -19.07
CA ILE A 107 -3.24 17.72 -19.97
C ILE A 107 -3.45 19.05 -19.25
N SER A 108 -3.07 20.15 -19.89
CA SER A 108 -3.30 21.49 -19.36
C SER A 108 -4.43 22.15 -20.14
N ASP A 109 -5.42 22.67 -19.43
CA ASP A 109 -6.57 23.38 -19.99
C ASP A 109 -6.91 24.61 -19.12
N GLY A 110 -6.28 25.74 -19.46
CA GLY A 110 -6.39 26.98 -18.70
C GLY A 110 -5.97 26.80 -17.23
N ARG A 111 -6.91 27.07 -16.31
CA ARG A 111 -6.70 26.96 -14.86
C ARG A 111 -6.65 25.50 -14.38
N LEU A 112 -7.14 24.55 -15.18
CA LEU A 112 -7.13 23.13 -14.84
C LEU A 112 -5.91 22.42 -15.42
N ARG A 113 -5.36 21.51 -14.61
CA ARG A 113 -4.36 20.54 -15.04
C ARG A 113 -4.84 19.14 -14.68
N VAL A 114 -5.01 18.30 -15.69
CA VAL A 114 -5.41 16.90 -15.53
C VAL A 114 -4.18 16.00 -15.60
N VAL A 115 -3.95 15.19 -14.57
CA VAL A 115 -2.82 14.26 -14.50
C VAL A 115 -3.35 12.84 -14.41
N ASN A 116 -3.00 12.00 -15.38
CA ASN A 116 -3.35 10.58 -15.37
C ASN A 116 -2.15 9.75 -14.93
N ARG A 117 -2.40 8.79 -14.04
CA ARG A 117 -1.38 7.90 -13.49
C ARG A 117 -1.83 6.46 -13.45
N THR A 118 -0.86 5.56 -13.47
CA THR A 118 -1.04 4.13 -13.17
C THR A 118 -0.02 3.70 -12.14
N GLY A 119 -0.25 2.55 -11.52
CA GLY A 119 0.58 2.12 -10.40
C GLY A 119 -0.05 1.03 -9.54
N THR A 120 0.44 0.96 -8.31
CA THR A 120 0.02 -0.02 -7.30
C THR A 120 -0.31 0.69 -6.00
N THR A 121 -1.45 0.36 -5.40
CA THR A 121 -1.80 0.73 -4.02
C THR A 121 -1.80 -0.53 -3.16
N THR A 122 -1.13 -0.47 -2.01
CA THR A 122 -1.12 -1.54 -1.02
C THR A 122 -1.67 -1.02 0.30
N ILE A 123 -2.56 -1.79 0.92
CA ILE A 123 -2.99 -1.60 2.30
C ILE A 123 -2.19 -2.55 3.18
N TYR A 124 -1.66 -2.02 4.27
CA TYR A 124 -0.86 -2.74 5.25
C TYR A 124 -1.65 -2.83 6.57
N PHE A 125 -1.38 -3.89 7.32
CA PHE A 125 -1.80 -4.05 8.71
C PHE A 125 -0.57 -4.06 9.59
N ASP A 126 -0.58 -3.22 10.62
CA ASP A 126 0.47 -3.10 11.63
C ASP A 126 -0.16 -3.20 13.02
N ASP A 127 0.27 -4.20 13.79
CA ASP A 127 -0.18 -4.44 15.16
C ASP A 127 0.51 -3.52 16.19
N PHE A 128 1.57 -2.82 15.78
CA PHE A 128 2.31 -1.85 16.58
C PHE A 128 2.50 -0.53 15.82
N PRO A 129 1.42 0.19 15.51
CA PRO A 129 1.45 1.33 14.59
C PRO A 129 2.41 2.42 15.08
N ASP A 130 3.29 2.85 14.17
CA ASP A 130 4.24 3.95 14.38
C ASP A 130 4.30 4.93 13.19
N GLY A 131 3.27 4.89 12.34
CA GLY A 131 3.15 5.70 11.14
C GLY A 131 3.39 7.19 11.40
N THR A 132 4.10 7.85 10.49
CA THR A 132 4.40 9.29 10.59
C THR A 132 4.51 9.95 9.23
N PHE A 133 3.81 11.08 9.04
CA PHE A 133 3.89 11.85 7.80
C PHE A 133 5.29 12.45 7.53
N ALA A 134 6.16 12.52 8.55
CA ALA A 134 7.55 12.93 8.38
C ALA A 134 8.41 11.85 7.68
N ASN A 135 8.02 10.58 7.77
CA ASN A 135 8.67 9.45 7.11
C ASN A 135 7.62 8.61 6.37
N ARG A 136 7.41 8.89 5.08
CA ARG A 136 6.42 8.18 4.27
C ARG A 136 6.57 6.66 4.26
N ASP A 137 7.78 6.14 4.44
CA ASP A 137 8.04 4.70 4.34
C ASP A 137 7.48 3.95 5.57
N SER A 138 7.16 4.67 6.67
CA SER A 138 6.43 4.13 7.84
C SER A 138 4.96 3.79 7.57
N PHE A 139 4.43 4.09 6.38
CA PHE A 139 3.09 3.64 5.99
C PHE A 139 3.12 2.32 5.20
N ALA A 140 4.29 1.68 5.10
CA ALA A 140 4.53 0.48 4.30
C ALA A 140 5.38 -0.59 5.03
N ASP A 141 5.55 -0.47 6.35
CA ASP A 141 6.34 -1.33 7.22
C ASP A 141 5.57 -2.52 7.81
N GLY A 142 4.23 -2.44 7.86
CA GLY A 142 3.37 -3.55 8.26
C GLY A 142 3.28 -4.72 7.26
N ILE A 143 2.35 -5.63 7.52
CA ILE A 143 2.06 -6.78 6.64
C ILE A 143 1.14 -6.32 5.51
N PRO A 144 1.48 -6.53 4.22
CA PRO A 144 0.59 -6.21 3.12
C PRO A 144 -0.63 -7.14 3.11
N ILE A 145 -1.83 -6.58 3.29
CA ILE A 145 -3.09 -7.34 3.38
C ILE A 145 -3.99 -7.20 2.14
N LEU A 146 -3.80 -6.14 1.36
CA LEU A 146 -4.53 -5.93 0.11
C LEU A 146 -3.65 -5.16 -0.88
N THR A 147 -3.41 -5.72 -2.05
CA THR A 147 -2.69 -5.04 -3.14
C THR A 147 -3.63 -4.86 -4.32
N MET A 148 -3.61 -3.66 -4.89
CA MET A 148 -4.50 -3.26 -5.98
C MET A 148 -3.71 -2.61 -7.11
N ASN A 149 -4.04 -2.97 -8.35
CA ASN A 149 -3.71 -2.14 -9.50
C ASN A 149 -4.49 -0.84 -9.40
N TYR A 150 -3.84 0.24 -9.78
CA TYR A 150 -4.32 1.60 -9.58
C TYR A 150 -4.29 2.35 -10.92
N ARG A 151 -5.40 2.99 -11.26
CA ARG A 151 -5.51 3.97 -12.35
C ARG A 151 -6.15 5.23 -11.79
N GLN A 152 -5.48 6.37 -11.96
CA GLN A 152 -5.89 7.64 -11.37
C GLN A 152 -6.08 8.71 -12.44
N GLN A 153 -7.07 9.57 -12.19
CA GLN A 153 -7.16 10.90 -12.76
C GLN A 153 -7.19 11.94 -11.63
N VAL A 154 -6.22 12.86 -11.67
CA VAL A 154 -6.19 14.06 -10.82
C VAL A 154 -6.70 15.23 -11.63
N ILE A 155 -7.60 16.02 -11.05
CA ILE A 155 -8.01 17.32 -11.56
C ILE A 155 -7.47 18.36 -10.58
N LEU A 156 -6.39 19.03 -10.97
CA LEU A 156 -5.71 20.06 -10.19
C LEU A 156 -6.17 21.44 -10.67
N ASP A 157 -6.62 22.27 -9.73
CA ASP A 157 -6.77 23.70 -9.92
C ASP A 157 -5.40 24.38 -9.68
N THR A 158 -4.85 25.01 -10.73
CA THR A 158 -3.53 25.65 -10.65
C THR A 158 -3.54 27.03 -10.00
N GLY A 159 -4.72 27.59 -9.72
CA GLY A 159 -4.88 28.89 -9.06
C GLY A 159 -4.66 28.83 -7.54
N ASP A 160 -5.21 27.81 -6.87
CA ASP A 160 -5.08 27.61 -5.42
C ASP A 160 -4.39 26.29 -5.03
N GLY A 161 -4.10 25.42 -6.01
CA GLY A 161 -3.46 24.14 -5.79
C GLY A 161 -4.38 23.07 -5.21
N THR A 162 -5.68 23.33 -5.10
CA THR A 162 -6.66 22.32 -4.69
C THR A 162 -6.83 21.28 -5.78
N PHE A 163 -7.17 20.06 -5.37
CA PHE A 163 -7.33 18.96 -6.31
C PHE A 163 -8.45 18.01 -5.90
N THR A 164 -9.01 17.37 -6.91
CA THR A 164 -9.89 16.22 -6.75
C THR A 164 -9.34 15.06 -7.54
N VAL A 165 -9.62 13.85 -7.05
CA VAL A 165 -9.05 12.63 -7.62
C VAL A 165 -10.12 11.57 -7.72
N VAL A 166 -10.09 10.85 -8.83
CA VAL A 166 -10.81 9.59 -8.98
C VAL A 166 -9.80 8.49 -9.31
N ASN A 167 -9.85 7.40 -8.55
CA ASN A 167 -9.11 6.19 -8.84
C ASN A 167 -10.04 5.03 -9.16
N LEU A 168 -9.60 4.17 -10.07
CA LEU A 168 -10.11 2.81 -10.21
C LEU A 168 -9.07 1.86 -9.62
N LEU A 169 -9.48 1.13 -8.59
CA LEU A 169 -8.65 0.14 -7.91
C LEU A 169 -9.14 -1.26 -8.27
N THR A 170 -8.23 -2.17 -8.60
CA THR A 170 -8.55 -3.58 -8.87
C THR A 170 -7.67 -4.47 -8.02
N VAL A 171 -8.26 -5.29 -7.15
CA VAL A 171 -7.52 -6.19 -6.26
C VAL A 171 -6.76 -7.24 -7.05
N THR A 172 -5.44 -7.28 -6.87
CA THR A 172 -4.51 -8.23 -7.49
C THR A 172 -4.00 -9.27 -6.50
N SER A 173 -3.86 -8.91 -5.23
CA SER A 173 -3.44 -9.80 -4.15
C SER A 173 -4.15 -9.43 -2.85
N ARG A 174 -4.25 -10.41 -1.95
CA ARG A 174 -4.83 -10.24 -0.61
C ARG A 174 -4.20 -11.24 0.35
N GLN A 175 -4.17 -10.88 1.62
CA GLN A 175 -3.74 -11.75 2.71
C GLN A 175 -4.68 -11.56 3.91
N SER A 176 -4.87 -12.63 4.68
CA SER A 176 -5.58 -12.54 5.95
C SER A 176 -4.71 -11.89 7.05
N PHE A 177 -5.36 -11.28 8.03
CA PHE A 177 -4.76 -10.67 9.22
C PHE A 177 -5.54 -11.06 10.48
N GLU A 178 -4.91 -10.92 11.64
CA GLU A 178 -5.54 -11.22 12.93
C GLU A 178 -5.85 -9.92 13.68
N LEU A 179 -7.06 -9.85 14.23
CA LEU A 179 -7.53 -8.70 14.97
C LEU A 179 -8.40 -9.18 16.13
N GLY A 180 -8.01 -8.89 17.36
CA GLY A 180 -8.76 -9.34 18.55
C GLY A 180 -8.91 -10.86 18.65
N GLY A 181 -7.96 -11.64 18.12
CA GLY A 181 -8.01 -13.11 18.08
C GLY A 181 -8.89 -13.70 16.98
N GLU A 182 -9.53 -12.87 16.15
CA GLU A 182 -10.27 -13.29 14.97
C GLU A 182 -9.46 -13.05 13.70
N ARG A 183 -9.62 -13.92 12.71
CA ARG A 183 -8.92 -13.82 11.44
C ARG A 183 -9.82 -13.16 10.40
N PHE A 184 -9.33 -12.08 9.78
CA PHE A 184 -10.06 -11.30 8.78
C PHE A 184 -9.36 -11.28 7.43
N ARG A 185 -10.08 -10.86 6.40
CA ARG A 185 -9.51 -10.51 5.08
C ARG A 185 -10.31 -9.39 4.41
N LEU A 186 -9.60 -8.57 3.64
CA LEU A 186 -10.19 -7.55 2.79
C LEU A 186 -10.41 -8.07 1.36
N GLY A 187 -11.61 -7.84 0.82
CA GLY A 187 -11.95 -8.08 -0.58
C GLY A 187 -11.70 -9.51 -1.09
N LYS A 188 -11.72 -9.66 -2.41
CA LYS A 188 -11.27 -10.84 -3.16
C LYS A 188 -10.52 -10.35 -4.40
N VAL A 189 -9.66 -11.20 -4.97
CA VAL A 189 -8.99 -10.88 -6.25
C VAL A 189 -10.05 -10.58 -7.32
N ARG A 190 -9.82 -9.51 -8.09
CA ARG A 190 -10.77 -8.90 -9.04
C ARG A 190 -11.93 -8.10 -8.43
N ASP A 191 -12.03 -7.94 -7.11
CA ASP A 191 -12.87 -6.87 -6.58
C ASP A 191 -12.36 -5.53 -7.10
N GLN A 192 -13.30 -4.62 -7.36
CA GLN A 192 -13.01 -3.28 -7.83
C GLN A 192 -13.60 -2.23 -6.89
N PHE A 193 -12.86 -1.15 -6.73
CA PHE A 193 -13.31 0.02 -5.99
C PHE A 193 -13.15 1.27 -6.85
N ARG A 194 -14.10 2.19 -6.71
CA ARG A 194 -13.93 3.57 -7.15
C ARG A 194 -13.56 4.39 -5.93
N GLN A 195 -12.37 4.95 -5.94
CA GLN A 195 -11.91 5.84 -4.88
C GLN A 195 -12.06 7.29 -5.32
N PHE A 196 -12.57 8.12 -4.42
CA PHE A 196 -12.59 9.56 -4.56
C PHE A 196 -11.85 10.18 -3.38
N TYR A 197 -11.03 11.19 -3.63
CA TYR A 197 -10.56 12.05 -2.55
C TYR A 197 -10.35 13.48 -3.05
N SER A 198 -10.43 14.41 -2.11
CA SER A 198 -10.15 15.84 -2.32
C SER A 198 -8.98 16.25 -1.45
N GLY A 199 -8.20 17.20 -1.92
CA GLY A 199 -7.03 17.67 -1.23
C GLY A 199 -6.61 19.09 -1.60
N ALA A 200 -5.61 19.56 -0.87
CA ALA A 200 -5.08 20.91 -0.97
C ALA A 200 -3.57 20.91 -0.69
N PRO A 201 -2.86 22.00 -1.01
CA PRO A 201 -1.48 22.16 -0.59
C PRO A 201 -1.38 22.12 0.95
N PRO A 202 -0.26 21.61 1.52
CA PRO A 202 -0.03 21.72 2.95
C PRO A 202 0.12 23.19 3.35
N THR A 203 -0.12 23.49 4.63
CA THR A 203 0.15 24.81 5.21
C THR A 203 1.67 25.08 5.23
N GLY A 204 2.14 26.12 4.51
CA GLY A 204 3.56 26.45 4.36
C GLY A 204 4.24 25.76 3.16
N THR A 205 4.85 26.54 2.26
CA THR A 205 5.35 26.17 0.91
C THR A 205 6.66 25.34 0.91
N PRO A 206 7.01 24.53 -0.13
CA PRO A 206 6.40 24.46 -1.47
C PRO A 206 5.91 23.09 -2.03
N ALA A 207 4.77 23.19 -2.72
CA ALA A 207 4.37 22.74 -4.08
C ALA A 207 4.49 21.30 -4.59
N LEU A 208 5.30 20.42 -4.00
CA LEU A 208 5.42 19.03 -4.49
C LEU A 208 4.58 18.03 -3.71
N SER A 209 4.00 18.47 -2.60
CA SER A 209 3.21 17.64 -1.71
C SER A 209 1.82 18.22 -1.46
N GLY A 210 0.88 17.38 -1.05
CA GLY A 210 -0.51 17.74 -0.78
C GLY A 210 -1.07 16.88 0.35
N VAL A 211 -2.07 17.40 1.06
CA VAL A 211 -2.87 16.62 2.01
C VAL A 211 -4.20 16.25 1.34
N PHE A 212 -4.76 15.10 1.66
CA PHE A 212 -6.05 14.68 1.12
C PHE A 212 -6.82 13.77 2.08
N ALA A 213 -8.13 13.71 1.87
CA ALA A 213 -9.01 12.73 2.50
C ALA A 213 -10.12 12.31 1.53
N GLY A 214 -10.67 11.12 1.72
CA GLY A 214 -11.77 10.62 0.92
C GLY A 214 -12.12 9.17 1.20
N TYR A 215 -12.73 8.50 0.23
CA TYR A 215 -13.34 7.20 0.42
C TYR A 215 -13.31 6.33 -0.84
N ALA A 216 -13.40 5.03 -0.66
CA ALA A 216 -13.54 4.05 -1.71
C ALA A 216 -14.90 3.35 -1.60
N VAL A 217 -15.64 3.30 -2.71
CA VAL A 217 -16.90 2.54 -2.81
C VAL A 217 -16.70 1.28 -3.62
N VAL A 218 -17.42 0.22 -3.27
CA VAL A 218 -17.42 -1.03 -4.06
C VAL A 218 -18.18 -0.79 -5.36
N ILE A 219 -17.61 -1.22 -6.48
CA ILE A 219 -18.27 -1.15 -7.79
C ILE A 219 -18.34 -2.54 -8.44
N GLU A 220 -19.21 -2.67 -9.43
CA GLU A 220 -19.26 -3.88 -10.24
C GLU A 220 -17.96 -4.07 -11.04
N PRO A 221 -17.39 -5.29 -11.07
CA PRO A 221 -16.25 -5.58 -11.92
C PRO A 221 -16.61 -5.40 -13.40
N ALA A 222 -15.76 -4.72 -14.15
CA ALA A 222 -15.97 -4.45 -15.58
C ALA A 222 -16.21 -5.71 -16.47
N ASP A 223 -15.81 -6.91 -16.01
CA ASP A 223 -15.92 -8.16 -16.77
C ASP A 223 -17.24 -8.95 -16.53
N ARG A 224 -18.24 -8.38 -15.84
CA ARG A 224 -19.52 -9.08 -15.59
C ARG A 224 -20.55 -8.97 -16.71
N GLU A 225 -20.26 -8.24 -17.79
CA GLU A 225 -21.15 -8.24 -18.95
C GLU A 225 -20.88 -9.43 -19.89
N LYS A 226 -21.92 -10.26 -20.04
CA LYS A 226 -22.21 -11.24 -21.12
C LYS A 226 -21.73 -12.69 -20.93
N HIS A 227 -22.40 -13.43 -20.06
CA HIS A 227 -22.63 -14.87 -20.26
C HIS A 227 -24.06 -15.34 -19.90
N GLU A 228 -25.05 -14.45 -20.04
CA GLU A 228 -26.47 -14.84 -20.05
C GLU A 228 -27.15 -14.18 -21.26
N GLN A 229 -27.08 -14.89 -22.39
CA GLN A 229 -28.07 -14.88 -23.47
C GLN A 229 -28.25 -16.31 -23.96
#